data_AF-A0A7V3LIR4-F1
#
_entry.id   AF-A0A7V3LIR4-F1
#
_cell.length_a   1.000
_cell.length_b   1.000
_cell.length_c   1.000
_cell.angle_alpha   90.00
_cell.angle_beta   90.00
_cell.angle_gamma   90.00
#
_symmetry.space_group_name_H-M   'P 1'
#
loop_
_entity.id
_entity.type
_entity.pdbx_description
1 polymer ?
#
loop_
_entity_poly.entity_id
_entity_poly.type
_entity_poly.pdbx_seq_one_letter_code
_entity_poly.pdbx_strand_id
1 'polypeptide(L)'
;TVADEGPGIPDIEQAMMEGFSTASPEARALGFGAGMGLPNIKRNSDRFRITSRLNEGTRVDFTVFLRPASTDGTRVISLYASPDRCRDCRACLRACPTQAMRVRSGRPSVLEHLCIDCAQCIGVCAPQALRVRGEISLLEDLPDKEELTLVAPPALLASCGSEHTPAQVWSALKRLGFAEVVISAAFEEALRKASLDTPAANSPAIIPACPAVVNLIELKYPSLLPHLVPFDSPWEAAQALYGQRPTAYVVSCPSQRSALLALSQKDLGKEQVRTEFLTPEVVRQAVMVELTGAKAAEVREDTPAHTEAAGGATRSAEPASHPPALTTAAADSSPSPNERILTVTGIRHVMAVLEKAEDNLLEDVAVIEPYACEGGCFGSPLVTEDYHLGQLRWRRGPLPPSPLAATPARPVSRRRPFTPRPGIRLDPDMGRAIQKLGELQALISSLPGRDCGACGAPTCAALAEDVVMGRATLELCPYRATDTGRNGADETRGTGADS
;
A
#
# COMPACT_ATOMS: atom_id res chain seq x y z
N THR A 1 -9.29 16.01 -35.43
CA THR A 1 -10.12 15.21 -36.33
C THR A 1 -9.40 13.94 -36.69
N VAL A 2 -10.07 12.80 -36.60
CA VAL A 2 -9.59 11.49 -37.05
C VAL A 2 -10.63 10.95 -38.01
N ALA A 3 -10.21 10.37 -39.14
CA ALA A 3 -11.10 9.76 -40.11
C ALA A 3 -10.49 8.46 -40.63
N ASP A 4 -11.35 7.48 -40.90
CA ASP A 4 -11.01 6.21 -41.55
C ASP A 4 -11.90 5.96 -42.77
N GLU A 5 -11.51 4.98 -43.59
CA GLU A 5 -12.26 4.47 -44.74
C GLU A 5 -12.82 3.07 -44.45
N GLY A 6 -13.10 2.77 -43.19
CA GLY A 6 -13.55 1.46 -42.74
C GLY A 6 -15.01 1.14 -43.09
N PRO A 7 -15.57 0.05 -42.53
CA PRO A 7 -16.95 -0.38 -42.82
C PRO A 7 -18.02 0.60 -42.32
N GLY A 8 -17.65 1.59 -41.52
CA GLY A 8 -18.60 2.47 -40.83
C GLY A 8 -19.26 1.80 -39.63
N ILE A 9 -19.93 2.62 -38.82
CA ILE A 9 -20.65 2.24 -37.61
C ILE A 9 -22.14 2.35 -37.94
N PRO A 10 -22.87 1.22 -38.03
CA PRO A 10 -24.30 1.23 -38.36
C PRO A 10 -25.15 1.92 -37.30
N ASP A 11 -24.83 1.70 -36.02
CA ASP A 11 -25.53 2.27 -34.88
C ASP A 11 -24.52 2.97 -33.96
N ILE A 12 -24.48 4.29 -34.06
CA ILE A 12 -23.58 5.13 -33.27
C ILE A 12 -23.98 5.11 -31.80
N GLU A 13 -25.28 5.12 -31.47
CA GLU A 13 -25.74 5.12 -30.08
C GLU A 13 -25.33 3.82 -29.39
N GLN A 14 -25.46 2.69 -30.09
CA GLN A 14 -24.98 1.40 -29.59
C GLN A 14 -23.46 1.37 -29.40
N ALA A 15 -22.70 1.91 -30.35
CA ALA A 15 -21.24 2.01 -30.26
C ALA A 15 -20.73 2.95 -29.15
N MET A 16 -21.61 3.81 -28.63
CA MET A 16 -21.34 4.71 -27.50
C MET A 16 -21.65 4.08 -26.14
N MET A 17 -22.15 2.85 -26.08
CA MET A 17 -22.35 2.12 -24.82
C MET A 17 -21.05 1.50 -24.32
N GLU A 18 -20.71 1.73 -23.06
CA GLU A 18 -19.53 1.13 -22.42
C GLU A 18 -19.65 -0.40 -22.41
N GLY A 19 -18.56 -1.08 -22.76
CA GLY A 19 -18.51 -2.54 -22.89
C GLY A 19 -19.08 -3.10 -24.20
N PHE A 20 -19.75 -2.30 -25.03
CA PHE A 20 -20.24 -2.77 -26.33
C PHE A 20 -19.10 -2.91 -27.33
N SER A 21 -18.95 -4.10 -27.93
CA SER A 21 -17.87 -4.39 -28.85
C SER A 21 -18.28 -5.36 -29.95
N THR A 22 -17.86 -5.04 -31.18
CA THR A 22 -17.95 -5.92 -32.35
C THR A 22 -16.72 -6.82 -32.50
N ALA A 23 -15.72 -6.72 -31.62
CA ALA A 23 -14.51 -7.53 -31.66
C ALA A 23 -14.81 -8.99 -31.32
N SER A 24 -14.12 -9.92 -31.98
CA SER A 24 -14.21 -11.36 -31.69
C SER A 24 -13.69 -11.69 -30.26
N PRO A 25 -14.09 -12.83 -29.67
CA PRO A 25 -13.57 -13.26 -28.36
C PRO A 25 -12.03 -13.36 -28.32
N GLU A 26 -11.41 -13.82 -29.40
CA GLU A 26 -9.95 -13.90 -29.55
C GLU A 26 -9.29 -12.52 -29.53
N ALA A 27 -9.90 -11.53 -30.21
CA ALA A 27 -9.41 -10.16 -30.20
C ALA A 27 -9.55 -9.51 -28.82
N ARG A 28 -10.63 -9.79 -28.08
CA ARG A 28 -10.81 -9.32 -26.70
C ARG A 28 -9.82 -9.95 -25.73
N ALA A 29 -9.52 -11.24 -25.88
CA ALA A 29 -8.48 -11.91 -25.11
C ALA A 29 -7.08 -11.30 -25.33
N LEU A 30 -6.86 -10.67 -26.48
CA LEU A 30 -5.65 -9.91 -26.82
C LEU A 30 -5.73 -8.42 -26.41
N GLY A 31 -6.77 -8.01 -25.68
CA GLY A 31 -6.97 -6.64 -25.19
C GLY A 31 -7.64 -5.68 -26.18
N PHE A 32 -8.10 -6.15 -27.35
CA PHE A 32 -8.76 -5.32 -28.34
C PHE A 32 -10.28 -5.32 -28.18
N GLY A 33 -10.91 -4.16 -28.41
CA GLY A 33 -12.36 -4.07 -28.44
C GLY A 33 -13.00 -4.28 -27.07
N ALA A 34 -12.49 -3.62 -26.03
CA ALA A 34 -13.15 -3.54 -24.73
C ALA A 34 -14.45 -2.68 -24.75
N GLY A 35 -14.81 -2.09 -25.89
CA GLY A 35 -15.98 -1.21 -26.01
C GLY A 35 -15.84 0.14 -25.31
N MET A 36 -14.63 0.54 -24.92
CA MET A 36 -14.38 1.76 -24.15
C MET A 36 -13.89 2.95 -24.98
N GLY A 37 -13.54 2.74 -26.26
CA GLY A 37 -12.88 3.75 -27.10
C GLY A 37 -13.69 5.04 -27.28
N LEU A 38 -14.84 4.95 -27.97
CA LEU A 38 -15.69 6.10 -28.24
C LEU A 38 -16.28 6.76 -26.98
N PRO A 39 -16.78 5.98 -25.98
CA PRO A 39 -17.21 6.55 -24.70
C PRO A 39 -16.10 7.35 -24.01
N ASN A 40 -14.87 6.83 -23.99
CA ASN A 40 -13.74 7.52 -23.37
C ASN A 40 -13.34 8.79 -24.14
N ILE A 41 -13.35 8.78 -25.47
CA ILE A 41 -13.04 9.99 -26.26
C ILE A 41 -14.08 11.07 -25.94
N LYS A 42 -15.38 10.75 -25.92
CA LYS A 42 -16.44 11.70 -25.56
C LYS A 42 -16.28 12.21 -24.13
N ARG A 43 -15.99 11.33 -23.17
CA ARG A 43 -15.81 11.68 -21.75
C ARG A 43 -14.63 12.64 -21.52
N ASN A 44 -13.58 12.50 -22.31
CA ASN A 44 -12.33 13.27 -22.17
C ASN A 44 -12.22 14.46 -23.13
N SER A 45 -13.30 14.84 -23.82
CA SER A 45 -13.32 15.96 -24.76
C SER A 45 -14.35 17.00 -24.36
N ASP A 46 -14.01 18.29 -24.44
CA ASP A 46 -14.97 19.38 -24.23
C ASP A 46 -15.98 19.48 -25.38
N ARG A 47 -15.58 19.10 -26.59
CA ARG A 47 -16.47 18.94 -27.74
C ARG A 47 -16.22 17.59 -28.37
N PHE A 48 -17.27 16.88 -28.72
CA PHE A 48 -17.21 15.59 -29.40
C PHE A 48 -18.31 15.51 -30.46
N ARG A 49 -17.95 15.07 -31.65
CA ARG A 49 -18.86 14.80 -32.77
C ARG A 49 -18.34 13.58 -33.51
N ILE A 50 -19.25 12.67 -33.82
CA ILE A 50 -18.97 11.51 -34.66
C ILE A 50 -19.96 11.49 -35.81
N THR A 51 -19.46 11.14 -36.99
CA THR A 51 -20.28 10.87 -38.17
C THR A 51 -19.75 9.61 -38.81
N SER A 52 -20.63 8.65 -39.07
CA SER A 52 -20.26 7.39 -39.71
C SER A 52 -21.26 7.03 -40.77
N ARG A 53 -20.78 6.40 -41.84
CA ARG A 53 -21.59 5.92 -42.97
C ARG A 53 -21.11 4.54 -43.37
N LEU A 54 -22.05 3.63 -43.58
CA LEU A 54 -21.75 2.26 -43.95
C LEU A 54 -20.98 2.21 -45.27
N ASN A 55 -19.86 1.50 -45.28
CA ASN A 55 -18.91 1.36 -46.40
C ASN A 55 -18.22 2.67 -46.86
N GLU A 56 -18.39 3.78 -46.13
CA GLU A 56 -17.69 5.05 -46.38
C GLU A 56 -16.74 5.42 -45.23
N GLY A 57 -16.81 4.71 -44.09
CA GLY A 57 -15.94 4.93 -42.93
C GLY A 57 -16.52 5.82 -41.84
N THR A 58 -15.69 6.13 -40.85
CA THR A 58 -16.05 6.93 -39.67
C THR A 58 -15.16 8.15 -39.51
N ARG A 59 -15.76 9.29 -39.16
CA ARG A 59 -15.06 10.51 -38.78
C ARG A 59 -15.41 10.90 -37.35
N VAL A 60 -14.38 11.16 -36.55
CA VAL A 60 -14.48 11.62 -35.17
C VAL A 60 -13.79 12.99 -35.05
N ASP A 61 -14.57 13.99 -34.68
CA ASP A 61 -14.13 15.35 -34.38
C ASP A 61 -14.23 15.57 -32.87
N PHE A 62 -13.12 15.94 -32.24
CA PHE A 62 -13.12 16.27 -30.83
C PHE A 62 -12.19 17.45 -30.53
N THR A 63 -12.50 18.17 -29.47
CA THR A 63 -11.73 19.32 -28.98
C THR A 63 -11.56 19.19 -27.48
N VAL A 64 -10.33 19.38 -27.02
CA VAL A 64 -10.00 19.50 -25.60
C VAL A 64 -9.51 20.92 -25.37
N PHE A 65 -10.22 21.68 -24.54
CA PHE A 65 -9.77 22.99 -24.09
C PHE A 65 -8.76 22.80 -22.96
N LEU A 66 -7.53 23.20 -23.24
CA LEU A 66 -6.43 23.10 -22.29
C LEU A 66 -6.63 24.15 -21.20
N ARG A 67 -6.90 23.71 -19.97
CA ARG A 67 -7.03 24.59 -18.80
C ARG A 67 -5.88 24.30 -17.83
N PRO A 68 -5.28 25.33 -17.21
CA PRO A 68 -4.37 25.13 -16.09
C PRO A 68 -5.12 24.39 -14.97
N ALA A 69 -4.55 23.29 -14.49
CA ALA A 69 -5.03 22.58 -13.30
C ALA A 69 -4.08 22.86 -12.13
N SER A 70 -4.59 22.89 -10.89
CA SER A 70 -3.71 23.10 -9.73
C SER A 70 -2.74 21.92 -9.61
N THR A 71 -1.45 22.25 -9.44
CA THR A 71 -0.43 21.31 -8.96
C THR A 71 -0.53 21.11 -7.45
N ASP A 72 -1.37 21.90 -6.79
CA ASP A 72 -1.51 21.96 -5.34
C ASP A 72 -2.58 20.98 -4.87
N GLY A 73 -2.07 19.92 -4.25
CA GLY A 73 -2.80 19.02 -3.39
C GLY A 73 -1.80 18.44 -2.42
N THR A 74 -1.20 19.28 -1.57
CA THR A 74 -0.20 18.87 -0.58
C THR A 74 -0.85 17.86 0.35
N ARG A 75 -0.62 16.58 0.07
CA ARG A 75 -1.09 15.49 0.91
C ARG A 75 -0.12 15.34 2.05
N VAL A 76 -0.65 15.20 3.26
CA VAL A 76 0.17 14.80 4.41
C VAL A 76 0.71 13.39 4.14
N ILE A 77 2.02 13.28 3.98
CA ILE A 77 2.72 12.01 4.07
C ILE A 77 3.37 11.88 5.43
N SER A 78 3.40 10.66 5.95
CA SER A 78 4.00 10.35 7.24
C SER A 78 5.32 9.61 7.11
N LEU A 79 5.78 9.31 5.89
CA LEU A 79 7.16 8.87 5.68
C LEU A 79 8.12 10.03 5.93
N TYR A 80 9.18 9.76 6.68
CA TYR A 80 10.29 10.67 6.94
C TYR A 80 11.61 10.01 6.54
N ALA A 81 12.51 10.80 5.96
CA ALA A 81 13.84 10.38 5.55
C ALA A 81 14.88 11.20 6.31
N SER A 82 15.70 10.53 7.13
CA SER A 82 16.84 11.06 7.88
C SER A 82 18.11 10.97 7.02
N PRO A 83 18.57 12.08 6.39
CA PRO A 83 19.66 12.01 5.44
C PRO A 83 21.01 11.65 6.07
N ASP A 84 21.18 11.97 7.35
CA ASP A 84 22.35 11.69 8.18
C ASP A 84 22.56 10.20 8.49
N ARG A 85 21.49 9.38 8.47
CA ARG A 85 21.57 7.95 8.79
C ARG A 85 21.78 7.06 7.56
N CYS A 86 21.65 7.62 6.36
CA CYS A 86 21.64 6.81 5.15
C CYS A 86 23.06 6.37 4.75
N ARG A 87 23.19 5.09 4.36
CA ARG A 87 24.46 4.48 3.92
C ARG A 87 24.56 4.26 2.40
N ASP A 88 23.70 4.92 1.63
CA ASP A 88 23.61 4.80 0.16
C ASP A 88 23.50 3.37 -0.40
N CYS A 89 22.84 2.44 0.32
CA CYS A 89 22.66 1.07 -0.18
C CYS A 89 21.58 0.95 -1.28
N ARG A 90 20.75 1.99 -1.44
CA ARG A 90 19.72 2.13 -2.49
C ARG A 90 18.64 1.05 -2.52
N ALA A 91 18.54 0.22 -1.46
CA ALA A 91 17.51 -0.82 -1.36
C ALA A 91 16.09 -0.24 -1.43
N CYS A 92 15.89 0.96 -0.86
CA CYS A 92 14.61 1.66 -0.89
C CYS A 92 14.13 2.03 -2.30
N LEU A 93 15.04 2.22 -3.27
CA LEU A 93 14.69 2.51 -4.66
C LEU A 93 13.94 1.32 -5.28
N ARG A 94 14.46 0.10 -5.09
CA ARG A 94 13.85 -1.14 -5.62
C ARG A 94 12.59 -1.57 -4.86
N ALA A 95 12.50 -1.22 -3.58
CA ALA A 95 11.34 -1.57 -2.75
C ALA A 95 10.13 -0.67 -3.00
N CYS A 96 10.32 0.54 -3.55
CA CYS A 96 9.25 1.51 -3.72
C CYS A 96 8.35 1.14 -4.92
N PRO A 97 7.07 0.79 -4.71
CA PRO A 97 6.17 0.32 -5.78
C PRO A 97 5.80 1.44 -6.77
N THR A 98 5.85 2.70 -6.32
CA THR A 98 5.46 3.87 -7.10
C THR A 98 6.65 4.74 -7.49
N GLN A 99 7.88 4.22 -7.34
CA GLN A 99 9.11 4.90 -7.73
C GLN A 99 9.27 6.30 -7.08
N ALA A 100 8.71 6.50 -5.88
CA ALA A 100 8.75 7.78 -5.16
C ALA A 100 10.11 8.09 -4.52
N MET A 101 10.97 7.09 -4.29
CA MET A 101 12.25 7.28 -3.61
C MET A 101 13.32 7.82 -4.56
N ARG A 102 14.22 8.66 -4.03
CA ARG A 102 15.52 9.02 -4.63
C ARG A 102 16.61 8.87 -3.58
N VAL A 103 17.85 8.58 -4.00
CA VAL A 103 19.03 8.61 -3.12
C VAL A 103 20.18 9.26 -3.86
N ARG A 104 20.62 10.45 -3.44
CA ARG A 104 21.69 11.18 -4.12
C ARG A 104 22.71 11.70 -3.13
N SER A 105 23.99 11.51 -3.44
CA SER A 105 25.09 11.87 -2.54
C SER A 105 24.88 11.33 -1.12
N GLY A 106 24.45 10.07 -1.02
CA GLY A 106 24.09 9.42 0.25
C GLY A 106 22.80 9.89 0.92
N ARG A 107 22.07 10.86 0.36
CA ARG A 107 20.87 11.43 0.97
C ARG A 107 19.59 10.88 0.31
N PRO A 108 18.73 10.16 1.06
CA PRO A 108 17.44 9.73 0.58
C PRO A 108 16.44 10.90 0.58
N SER A 109 15.59 10.95 -0.43
CA SER A 109 14.44 11.86 -0.48
C SER A 109 13.21 11.15 -1.05
N VAL A 110 12.03 11.70 -0.77
CA VAL A 110 10.74 11.15 -1.15
C VAL A 110 10.01 12.17 -2.03
N LEU A 111 9.58 11.75 -3.21
CA LEU A 111 8.64 12.50 -4.01
C LEU A 111 7.23 12.29 -3.45
N GLU A 112 6.78 13.22 -2.60
CA GLU A 112 5.55 13.06 -1.81
C GLU A 112 4.31 12.79 -2.69
N HIS A 113 4.24 13.43 -3.86
CA HIS A 113 3.15 13.24 -4.83
C HIS A 113 3.07 11.83 -5.42
N LEU A 114 4.14 11.04 -5.37
CA LEU A 114 4.16 9.62 -5.78
C LEU A 114 4.05 8.66 -4.58
N CYS A 115 4.34 9.13 -3.37
CA CYS A 115 4.31 8.26 -2.20
C CYS A 115 2.88 7.79 -1.89
N ILE A 116 2.74 6.52 -1.56
CA ILE A 116 1.50 5.90 -1.07
C ILE A 116 1.58 5.54 0.42
N ASP A 117 2.70 5.85 1.08
CA ASP A 117 2.95 5.60 2.50
C ASP A 117 2.88 4.12 2.94
N CYS A 118 3.20 3.21 2.02
CA CYS A 118 3.12 1.75 2.22
C CYS A 118 4.23 1.13 3.10
N ALA A 119 5.19 1.92 3.61
CA ALA A 119 6.33 1.48 4.43
C ALA A 119 7.33 0.51 3.80
N GLN A 120 7.18 0.07 2.55
CA GLN A 120 8.10 -0.90 1.92
C GLN A 120 9.57 -0.44 1.95
N CYS A 121 9.79 0.87 1.79
CA CYS A 121 11.13 1.45 1.89
C CYS A 121 11.70 1.42 3.33
N ILE A 122 10.85 1.52 4.36
CA ILE A 122 11.24 1.39 5.77
C ILE A 122 11.75 -0.04 6.03
N GLY A 123 11.01 -1.06 5.57
CA GLY A 123 11.34 -2.47 5.82
C GLY A 123 12.70 -2.91 5.27
N VAL A 124 13.17 -2.31 4.19
CA VAL A 124 14.49 -2.60 3.60
C VAL A 124 15.61 -1.69 4.11
N CYS A 125 15.30 -0.70 4.96
CA CYS A 125 16.26 0.30 5.41
C CYS A 125 16.99 -0.15 6.68
N ALA A 126 18.00 -1.01 6.52
CA ALA A 126 18.84 -1.47 7.63
C ALA A 126 19.41 -0.35 8.55
N PRO A 127 19.90 0.80 8.05
CA PRO A 127 20.38 1.87 8.95
C PRO A 127 19.26 2.70 9.58
N GLN A 128 17.99 2.35 9.34
CA GLN A 128 16.81 3.04 9.85
C GLN A 128 16.81 4.55 9.51
N ALA A 129 17.24 4.88 8.30
CA ALA A 129 17.17 6.24 7.74
C ALA A 129 15.76 6.62 7.26
N LEU A 130 14.83 5.68 7.23
CA LEU A 130 13.44 5.89 6.81
C LEU A 130 12.52 5.48 7.96
N ARG A 131 11.60 6.36 8.38
CA ARG A 131 10.76 6.21 9.59
C ARG A 131 9.40 6.85 9.43
N VAL A 132 8.54 6.67 10.44
CA VAL A 132 7.30 7.44 10.58
C VAL A 132 7.63 8.83 11.15
N ARG A 133 7.06 9.89 10.58
CA ARG A 133 7.25 11.28 11.00
C ARG A 133 6.56 11.53 12.34
N GLY A 134 7.25 12.22 13.26
CA GLY A 134 6.67 12.63 14.54
C GLY A 134 6.31 11.44 15.44
N GLU A 135 7.09 10.36 15.36
CA GLU A 135 6.99 9.22 16.25
C GLU A 135 7.57 9.56 17.63
N ILE A 136 6.81 9.25 18.69
CA ILE A 136 7.30 9.30 20.07
C ILE A 136 8.26 8.14 20.28
N SER A 137 9.41 8.40 20.91
CA SER A 137 10.47 7.39 21.06
C SER A 137 10.29 6.47 22.27
N LEU A 138 9.68 6.96 23.35
CA LEU A 138 9.40 6.18 24.56
C LEU A 138 7.95 6.38 25.00
N LEU A 139 7.32 5.34 25.56
CA LEU A 139 5.95 5.46 26.04
C LEU A 139 5.82 6.47 27.21
N GLU A 140 6.88 6.65 27.98
CA GLU A 140 6.95 7.62 29.10
C GLU A 140 6.91 9.07 28.65
N ASP A 141 7.28 9.35 27.39
CA ASP A 141 7.20 10.69 26.80
C ASP A 141 5.76 11.08 26.42
N LEU A 142 4.80 10.15 26.56
CA LEU A 142 3.40 10.37 26.22
C LEU A 142 2.72 11.20 27.33
N PRO A 143 2.28 12.44 27.06
CA PRO A 143 1.65 13.28 28.07
C PRO A 143 0.29 12.72 28.48
N ASP A 144 -0.14 12.97 29.72
CA ASP A 144 -1.41 12.61 30.37
C ASP A 144 -2.01 11.29 29.87
N LYS A 145 -1.20 10.23 29.94
CA LYS A 145 -1.52 8.89 29.41
C LYS A 145 -2.82 8.33 29.98
N GLU A 146 -3.13 8.69 31.22
CA GLU A 146 -4.31 8.29 31.98
C GLU A 146 -5.62 8.81 31.37
N GLU A 147 -5.56 9.84 30.53
CA GLU A 147 -6.71 10.39 29.81
C GLU A 147 -6.88 9.79 28.40
N LEU A 148 -5.84 9.10 27.88
CA LEU A 148 -5.81 8.64 26.50
C LEU A 148 -6.57 7.33 26.32
N THR A 149 -7.41 7.29 25.29
CA THR A 149 -7.82 6.02 24.68
C THR A 149 -6.72 5.52 23.75
N LEU A 150 -6.25 4.28 23.95
CA LEU A 150 -5.29 3.64 23.08
C LEU A 150 -6.02 2.83 21.99
N VAL A 151 -5.78 3.12 20.72
CA VAL A 151 -6.23 2.30 19.59
C VAL A 151 -5.04 1.54 19.03
N ALA A 152 -5.08 0.20 19.09
CA ALA A 152 -3.94 -0.66 18.74
C ALA A 152 -4.28 -1.75 17.72
N PRO A 153 -3.32 -2.21 16.90
CA PRO A 153 -3.53 -3.27 15.92
C PRO A 153 -3.43 -4.66 16.56
N PRO A 154 -4.11 -5.68 16.01
CA PRO A 154 -3.97 -7.08 16.42
C PRO A 154 -2.53 -7.58 16.40
N ALA A 155 -1.74 -7.12 15.43
CA ALA A 155 -0.33 -7.47 15.29
C ALA A 155 0.50 -7.14 16.54
N LEU A 156 0.17 -6.06 17.26
CA LEU A 156 0.83 -5.72 18.52
C LEU A 156 0.60 -6.82 19.57
N LEU A 157 -0.64 -7.32 19.68
CA LEU A 157 -0.99 -8.35 20.66
C LEU A 157 -0.29 -9.69 20.41
N ALA A 158 0.11 -9.96 19.17
CA ALA A 158 0.83 -11.18 18.78
C ALA A 158 2.36 -11.04 18.79
N SER A 159 2.90 -9.87 19.17
CA SER A 159 4.33 -9.52 18.99
C SER A 159 5.25 -9.77 20.20
N CYS A 160 4.72 -10.39 21.26
CA CYS A 160 5.44 -10.60 22.53
C CYS A 160 5.99 -12.03 22.70
N GLY A 161 6.37 -12.69 21.60
CA GLY A 161 6.95 -14.04 21.65
C GLY A 161 5.93 -15.15 21.96
N SER A 162 6.42 -16.38 22.11
CA SER A 162 5.59 -17.57 22.38
C SER A 162 5.19 -17.74 23.85
N GLU A 163 5.84 -17.04 24.77
CA GLU A 163 5.54 -17.12 26.21
C GLU A 163 4.27 -16.37 26.61
N HIS A 164 3.78 -15.50 25.73
CA HIS A 164 2.68 -14.58 26.02
C HIS A 164 1.58 -14.68 24.96
N THR A 165 0.39 -15.05 25.40
CA THR A 165 -0.81 -15.08 24.56
C THR A 165 -1.32 -13.67 24.28
N PRO A 166 -2.06 -13.44 23.17
CA PRO A 166 -2.70 -12.15 22.89
C PRO A 166 -3.55 -11.60 24.04
N ALA A 167 -4.26 -12.45 24.79
CA ALA A 167 -5.02 -12.02 25.97
C ALA A 167 -4.12 -11.53 27.13
N GLN A 168 -2.95 -12.15 27.34
CA GLN A 168 -1.98 -11.69 28.34
C GLN A 168 -1.36 -10.35 27.95
N VAL A 169 -0.98 -10.19 26.68
CA VAL A 169 -0.45 -8.93 26.13
C VAL A 169 -1.49 -7.82 26.25
N TRP A 170 -2.76 -8.10 25.91
CA TRP A 170 -3.85 -7.15 26.10
C TRP A 170 -4.08 -6.79 27.57
N SER A 171 -3.99 -7.76 28.48
CA SER A 171 -4.11 -7.51 29.91
C SER A 171 -2.99 -6.63 30.44
N ALA A 172 -1.76 -6.82 29.95
CA ALA A 172 -0.62 -5.96 30.26
C ALA A 172 -0.81 -4.54 29.69
N LEU A 173 -1.29 -4.39 28.45
CA LEU A 173 -1.62 -3.08 27.87
C LEU A 173 -2.58 -2.28 28.73
N LYS A 174 -3.62 -2.92 29.29
CA LYS A 174 -4.56 -2.25 30.19
C LYS A 174 -3.91 -1.76 31.49
N ARG A 175 -2.84 -2.42 31.96
CA ARG A 175 -2.10 -2.00 33.16
C ARG A 175 -1.09 -0.90 32.91
N LEU A 176 -0.83 -0.55 31.64
CA LEU A 176 0.06 0.58 31.30
C LEU A 176 -0.54 1.95 31.64
N GLY A 177 -1.80 2.02 32.10
CA GLY A 177 -2.40 3.26 32.60
C GLY A 177 -3.17 4.07 31.56
N PHE A 178 -3.65 3.47 30.48
CA PHE A 178 -4.56 4.13 29.53
C PHE A 178 -6.01 4.12 30.03
N ALA A 179 -6.81 5.14 29.67
CA ALA A 179 -8.23 5.22 30.04
C ALA A 179 -9.06 4.05 29.44
N GLU A 180 -8.79 3.71 28.18
CA GLU A 180 -9.43 2.61 27.46
C GLU A 180 -8.44 2.03 26.45
N VAL A 181 -8.52 0.71 26.19
CA VAL A 181 -7.73 0.03 25.15
C VAL A 181 -8.67 -0.60 24.13
N VAL A 182 -8.55 -0.17 22.87
CA VAL A 182 -9.39 -0.55 21.74
C VAL A 182 -8.52 -1.26 20.70
N ILE A 183 -9.00 -2.40 20.17
CA ILE A 183 -8.27 -3.19 19.17
C ILE A 183 -8.93 -3.07 17.79
N SER A 184 -8.15 -2.76 16.74
CA SER A 184 -8.68 -2.48 15.40
C SER A 184 -9.37 -3.68 14.72
N ALA A 185 -9.13 -4.92 15.16
CA ALA A 185 -9.75 -6.12 14.59
C ALA A 185 -11.28 -6.04 14.53
N ALA A 186 -11.92 -5.45 15.55
CA ALA A 186 -13.38 -5.31 15.56
C ALA A 186 -13.89 -4.39 14.43
N PHE A 187 -13.09 -3.38 14.04
CA PHE A 187 -13.40 -2.50 12.92
C PHE A 187 -13.13 -3.14 11.56
N GLU A 188 -12.09 -3.97 11.46
CA GLU A 188 -11.81 -4.78 10.27
C GLU A 188 -12.97 -5.74 10.00
N GLU A 189 -13.46 -6.43 11.03
CA GLU A 189 -14.61 -7.34 10.91
C GLU A 189 -15.90 -6.61 10.56
N ALA A 190 -16.17 -5.49 11.23
CA ALA A 190 -17.34 -4.65 10.93
C ALA A 190 -17.33 -4.13 9.49
N LEU A 191 -16.15 -3.76 8.98
CA LEU A 191 -15.97 -3.32 7.60
C LEU A 191 -16.19 -4.48 6.60
N ARG A 192 -15.62 -5.67 6.84
CA ARG A 192 -15.82 -6.84 5.97
C ARG A 192 -17.30 -7.20 5.85
N LYS A 193 -17.99 -7.31 6.99
CA LYS A 193 -19.42 -7.63 7.03
C LYS A 193 -20.23 -6.61 6.24
N ALA A 194 -20.02 -5.33 6.51
CA ALA A 194 -20.73 -4.26 5.80
C ALA A 194 -20.45 -4.25 4.28
N SER A 195 -19.24 -4.62 3.88
CA SER A 195 -18.84 -4.68 2.47
C SER A 195 -19.49 -5.85 1.73
N LEU A 196 -19.73 -6.98 2.41
CA LEU A 196 -20.48 -8.12 1.85
C LEU A 196 -21.98 -7.84 1.72
N ASP A 197 -22.54 -7.07 2.67
CA ASP A 197 -23.96 -6.72 2.72
C ASP A 197 -24.31 -5.54 1.79
N THR A 198 -23.31 -4.75 1.37
CA THR A 198 -23.50 -3.59 0.48
C THR A 198 -23.24 -4.02 -0.96
N PRO A 199 -24.24 -3.96 -1.87
CA PRO A 199 -23.99 -4.18 -3.29
C PRO A 199 -23.04 -3.09 -3.79
N ALA A 200 -21.86 -3.49 -4.27
CA ALA A 200 -20.92 -2.55 -4.85
C ALA A 200 -21.48 -1.96 -6.15
N ALA A 201 -21.17 -0.68 -6.42
CA ALA A 201 -21.54 -0.04 -7.68
C ALA A 201 -20.93 -0.77 -8.88
N ASN A 202 -19.74 -1.36 -8.69
CA ASN A 202 -18.99 -2.10 -9.68
C ASN A 202 -18.45 -3.41 -9.08
N SER A 203 -18.31 -4.45 -9.91
CA SER A 203 -17.73 -5.75 -9.53
C SER A 203 -16.35 -5.93 -10.18
N PRO A 204 -15.33 -6.46 -9.47
CA PRO A 204 -15.34 -6.80 -8.05
C PRO A 204 -15.41 -5.58 -7.14
N ALA A 205 -16.07 -5.71 -5.98
CA ALA A 205 -16.01 -4.74 -4.90
C ALA A 205 -14.62 -4.72 -4.26
N ILE A 206 -14.10 -3.56 -3.88
CA ILE A 206 -12.80 -3.43 -3.21
C ILE A 206 -13.00 -2.84 -1.81
N ILE A 207 -12.60 -3.60 -0.79
CA ILE A 207 -12.68 -3.17 0.61
C ILE A 207 -11.53 -2.19 0.92
N PRO A 208 -11.78 -0.97 1.45
CA PRO A 208 -10.74 0.01 1.80
C PRO A 208 -10.04 -0.33 3.13
N ALA A 209 -9.64 -1.58 3.33
CA ALA A 209 -9.00 -2.05 4.57
C ALA A 209 -7.60 -1.46 4.78
N CYS A 210 -6.86 -1.24 3.69
CA CYS A 210 -5.49 -0.72 3.72
C CYS A 210 -5.42 0.70 3.12
N PRO A 211 -5.18 1.75 3.92
CA PRO A 211 -5.05 3.12 3.41
C PRO A 211 -3.96 3.28 2.33
N ALA A 212 -2.85 2.53 2.42
CA ALA A 212 -1.82 2.54 1.37
C ALA A 212 -2.33 2.02 0.02
N VAL A 213 -3.24 1.03 0.02
CA VAL A 213 -3.84 0.52 -1.22
C VAL A 213 -4.86 1.51 -1.76
N VAL A 214 -5.65 2.16 -0.90
CA VAL A 214 -6.51 3.28 -1.33
C VAL A 214 -5.65 4.36 -2.01
N ASN A 215 -4.51 4.73 -1.42
CA ASN A 215 -3.59 5.72 -2.00
C ASN A 215 -3.00 5.27 -3.34
N LEU A 216 -2.78 3.96 -3.52
CA LEU A 216 -2.33 3.35 -4.76
C LEU A 216 -3.42 3.41 -5.83
N ILE A 217 -4.67 3.08 -5.49
CA ILE A 217 -5.82 3.16 -6.40
C ILE A 217 -6.03 4.61 -6.84
N GLU A 218 -6.04 5.56 -5.89
CA GLU A 218 -6.14 6.99 -6.20
C GLU A 218 -5.03 7.46 -7.15
N LEU A 219 -3.81 6.91 -7.08
CA LEU A 219 -2.64 7.35 -7.85
C LEU A 219 -2.47 6.62 -9.19
N LYS A 220 -2.55 5.28 -9.20
CA LYS A 220 -2.19 4.44 -10.34
C LYS A 220 -3.41 3.79 -11.01
N TYR A 221 -4.51 3.57 -10.29
CA TYR A 221 -5.70 2.89 -10.80
C TYR A 221 -6.99 3.71 -10.60
N PRO A 222 -7.05 4.99 -11.04
CA PRO A 222 -8.19 5.85 -10.78
C PRO A 222 -9.51 5.35 -11.41
N SER A 223 -9.43 4.48 -12.42
CA SER A 223 -10.57 3.78 -13.01
C SER A 223 -11.31 2.87 -12.01
N LEU A 224 -10.60 2.36 -10.99
CA LEU A 224 -11.12 1.47 -9.95
C LEU A 224 -11.71 2.21 -8.74
N LEU A 225 -11.71 3.55 -8.73
CA LEU A 225 -12.35 4.32 -7.65
C LEU A 225 -13.83 3.95 -7.43
N PRO A 226 -14.65 3.69 -8.47
CA PRO A 226 -16.04 3.24 -8.30
C PRO A 226 -16.17 1.83 -7.69
N HIS A 227 -15.11 1.02 -7.72
CA HIS A 227 -15.10 -0.31 -7.12
C HIS A 227 -14.90 -0.27 -5.60
N LEU A 228 -14.36 0.83 -5.06
CA LEU A 228 -14.18 0.99 -3.61
C LEU A 228 -15.54 1.12 -2.92
N VAL A 229 -15.82 0.24 -1.95
CA VAL A 229 -17.04 0.38 -1.14
C VAL A 229 -16.99 1.67 -0.33
N PRO A 230 -18.14 2.35 -0.11
CA PRO A 230 -18.18 3.72 0.43
C PRO A 230 -18.08 3.75 1.96
N PHE A 231 -17.07 3.07 2.51
CA PHE A 231 -16.76 3.06 3.94
C PHE A 231 -15.38 3.66 4.20
N ASP A 232 -15.22 4.21 5.40
CA ASP A 232 -13.90 4.56 5.95
C ASP A 232 -13.07 3.29 6.22
N SER A 233 -11.75 3.41 6.18
CA SER A 233 -10.86 2.33 6.64
C SER A 233 -11.06 2.04 8.13
N PRO A 234 -10.61 0.88 8.65
CA PRO A 234 -10.78 0.53 10.07
C PRO A 234 -10.23 1.59 11.04
N TRP A 235 -9.12 2.24 10.67
CA TRP A 235 -8.48 3.31 11.45
C TRP A 235 -9.27 4.61 11.43
N GLU A 236 -9.76 5.00 10.25
CA GLU A 236 -10.60 6.18 10.11
C GLU A 236 -11.93 5.96 10.86
N ALA A 237 -12.53 4.78 10.75
CA ALA A 237 -13.74 4.41 11.51
C ALA A 237 -13.49 4.47 13.03
N ALA A 238 -12.36 3.95 13.52
CA ALA A 238 -11.97 4.10 14.91
C ALA A 238 -11.87 5.58 15.33
N GLN A 239 -11.25 6.43 14.49
CA GLN A 239 -11.18 7.86 14.75
C GLN A 239 -12.55 8.55 14.75
N ALA A 240 -13.49 8.12 13.91
CA ALA A 240 -14.83 8.68 13.91
C ALA A 240 -15.56 8.44 15.24
N LEU A 241 -15.35 7.27 15.85
CA LEU A 241 -16.03 6.86 17.08
C LEU A 241 -15.30 7.29 18.36
N TYR A 242 -13.96 7.30 18.32
CA TYR A 242 -13.13 7.53 19.49
C TYR A 242 -12.37 8.87 19.47
N GLY A 243 -12.19 9.49 18.30
CA GLY A 243 -11.40 10.72 18.14
C GLY A 243 -12.03 11.99 18.71
N GLN A 244 -13.19 11.91 19.38
CA GLN A 244 -13.80 13.02 20.12
C GLN A 244 -13.23 13.16 21.56
N ARG A 245 -12.34 12.25 21.97
CA ARG A 245 -11.61 12.27 23.25
C ARG A 245 -10.11 12.11 23.01
N PRO A 246 -9.25 12.50 23.97
CA PRO A 246 -7.81 12.29 23.86
C PRO A 246 -7.50 10.85 23.45
N THR A 247 -6.79 10.67 22.34
CA THR A 247 -6.57 9.34 21.74
C THR A 247 -5.13 9.17 21.27
N ALA A 248 -4.53 8.02 21.58
CA ALA A 248 -3.27 7.57 21.02
C ALA A 248 -3.50 6.43 20.02
N TYR A 249 -2.95 6.56 18.82
CA TYR A 249 -3.02 5.52 17.78
C TYR A 249 -1.68 4.81 17.65
N VAL A 250 -1.66 3.50 17.84
CA VAL A 250 -0.50 2.65 17.56
C VAL A 250 -0.51 2.28 16.08
N VAL A 251 0.07 3.14 15.24
CA VAL A 251 0.04 2.96 13.79
C VAL A 251 1.10 1.95 13.36
N SER A 252 0.65 0.91 12.67
CA SER A 252 1.53 -0.11 12.08
C SER A 252 2.15 0.34 10.77
N CYS A 253 1.73 1.45 10.13
CA CYS A 253 2.42 2.01 8.96
C CYS A 253 2.16 3.51 8.78
N PRO A 254 2.99 4.24 8.00
CA PRO A 254 2.80 5.67 7.74
C PRO A 254 1.42 5.98 7.13
N SER A 255 0.86 5.10 6.29
CA SER A 255 -0.41 5.40 5.62
C SER A 255 -1.59 5.46 6.59
N GLN A 256 -1.55 4.71 7.69
CA GLN A 256 -2.57 4.79 8.75
C GLN A 256 -2.53 6.16 9.41
N ARG A 257 -1.33 6.65 9.77
CA ARG A 257 -1.15 8.00 10.33
C ARG A 257 -1.59 9.10 9.36
N SER A 258 -1.19 9.00 8.09
CA SER A 258 -1.57 9.98 7.07
C SER A 258 -3.08 10.02 6.83
N ALA A 259 -3.77 8.88 6.88
CA ALA A 259 -5.23 8.84 6.79
C ALA A 259 -5.90 9.55 7.97
N LEU A 260 -5.43 9.29 9.19
CA LEU A 260 -5.92 9.92 10.42
C LEU A 260 -5.71 11.45 10.41
N LEU A 261 -4.51 11.91 10.04
CA LEU A 261 -4.20 13.35 9.95
C LEU A 261 -5.02 14.08 8.89
N ALA A 262 -5.27 13.42 7.75
CA ALA A 262 -6.00 14.02 6.65
C ALA A 262 -7.49 14.29 6.96
N LEU A 263 -8.01 13.69 8.03
CA LEU A 263 -9.32 13.99 8.59
C LEU A 263 -9.25 15.10 9.65
N SER A 264 -8.25 15.03 10.54
CA SER A 264 -8.02 16.06 11.57
C SER A 264 -7.77 17.47 10.98
N GLN A 265 -7.14 17.57 9.82
CA GLN A 265 -6.89 18.85 9.14
C GLN A 265 -8.15 19.53 8.57
N LYS A 266 -9.28 18.81 8.43
CA LYS A 266 -10.54 19.42 7.96
C LYS A 266 -11.42 19.95 9.10
N ASP A 267 -11.15 19.55 10.33
CA ASP A 267 -11.88 19.98 11.53
C ASP A 267 -11.25 21.24 12.18
N LEU A 268 -10.53 22.07 11.43
CA LEU A 268 -9.88 23.33 11.88
C LEU A 268 -10.83 24.36 12.56
N GLY A 269 -12.14 24.08 12.63
CA GLY A 269 -13.14 24.88 13.35
C GLY A 269 -13.62 24.28 14.68
N LYS A 270 -13.11 23.12 15.10
CA LYS A 270 -13.39 22.52 16.42
C LYS A 270 -12.12 22.53 17.27
N GLU A 271 -12.30 22.62 18.59
CA GLU A 271 -11.21 22.49 19.55
C GLU A 271 -10.48 21.17 19.30
N GLN A 272 -9.18 21.25 18.97
CA GLN A 272 -8.45 20.10 18.46
C GLN A 272 -8.17 19.15 19.62
N VAL A 273 -8.93 18.06 19.67
CA VAL A 273 -8.76 16.99 20.66
C VAL A 273 -7.36 16.38 20.53
N ARG A 274 -6.65 16.22 21.65
CA ARG A 274 -5.28 15.69 21.67
C ARG A 274 -5.23 14.33 20.96
N THR A 275 -4.35 14.24 19.97
CA THR A 275 -4.15 13.02 19.18
C THR A 275 -2.67 12.70 19.09
N GLU A 276 -2.29 11.53 19.60
CA GLU A 276 -0.90 11.06 19.64
C GLU A 276 -0.70 9.84 18.73
N PHE A 277 0.54 9.65 18.28
CA PHE A 277 0.90 8.53 17.41
C PHE A 277 2.10 7.76 17.96
N LEU A 278 1.92 6.45 18.10
CA LEU A 278 2.92 5.50 18.59
C LEU A 278 3.19 4.45 17.52
N THR A 279 4.35 3.79 17.56
CA THR A 279 4.60 2.59 16.77
C THR A 279 4.47 1.33 17.63
N PRO A 280 4.27 0.15 17.00
CA PRO A 280 4.15 -1.10 17.73
C PRO A 280 5.36 -1.40 18.61
N GLU A 281 6.57 -1.06 18.18
CA GLU A 281 7.79 -1.34 18.95
C GLU A 281 7.85 -0.58 20.27
N VAL A 282 7.50 0.71 20.29
CA VAL A 282 7.47 1.53 21.52
C VAL A 282 6.52 0.94 22.55
N VAL A 283 5.31 0.55 22.11
CA VAL A 283 4.31 -0.03 23.00
C VAL A 283 4.69 -1.45 23.41
N ARG A 284 5.23 -2.26 22.50
CA ARG A 284 5.71 -3.62 22.78
C ARG A 284 6.78 -3.61 23.86
N GLN A 285 7.74 -2.69 23.80
CA GLN A 285 8.78 -2.57 24.82
C GLN A 285 8.19 -2.34 26.21
N ALA A 286 7.26 -1.39 26.34
CA ALA A 286 6.57 -1.13 27.61
C ALA A 286 5.76 -2.35 28.10
N VAL A 287 5.06 -3.04 27.20
CA VAL A 287 4.32 -4.27 27.56
C VAL A 287 5.25 -5.39 28.01
N MET A 288 6.40 -5.56 27.37
CA MET A 288 7.38 -6.59 27.76
C MET A 288 7.98 -6.30 29.13
N VAL A 289 8.25 -5.04 29.47
CA VAL A 289 8.68 -4.64 30.82
C VAL A 289 7.61 -4.99 31.84
N GLU A 290 6.34 -4.70 31.57
CA GLU A 290 5.21 -5.04 32.45
C GLU A 290 5.03 -6.57 32.62
N LEU A 291 5.14 -7.33 31.53
CA LEU A 291 4.98 -8.79 31.55
C LEU A 291 6.11 -9.52 32.29
N THR A 292 7.34 -9.03 32.15
CA THR A 292 8.54 -9.62 32.77
C THR A 292 8.76 -9.10 34.19
N GLY A 293 8.41 -7.84 34.47
CA GLY A 293 8.40 -7.26 35.80
C GLY A 293 7.43 -7.99 36.75
N ALA A 294 6.29 -8.46 36.24
CA ALA A 294 5.39 -9.33 36.99
C ALA A 294 6.02 -10.69 37.36
N LYS A 295 6.89 -11.26 36.49
CA LYS A 295 7.63 -12.50 36.80
C LYS A 295 8.72 -12.29 37.87
N ALA A 296 9.30 -11.09 37.99
CA ALA A 296 10.33 -10.80 39.01
C ALA A 296 9.77 -10.74 40.44
N ALA A 297 8.47 -10.47 40.61
CA ALA A 297 7.79 -10.47 41.91
C ALA A 297 7.44 -11.88 42.43
N GLU A 298 7.39 -12.89 41.54
CA GLU A 298 7.03 -14.28 41.89
C GLU A 298 8.24 -15.20 42.09
N VAL A 299 9.48 -14.71 41.93
CA VAL A 299 10.71 -15.45 42.22
C VAL A 299 11.46 -14.80 43.37
N ARG A 300 10.94 -14.98 44.58
CA ARG A 300 11.70 -14.81 45.82
C ARG A 300 11.28 -15.91 46.80
N GLU A 301 11.84 -17.09 46.60
CA GLU A 301 12.11 -18.04 47.68
C GLU A 301 13.29 -18.95 47.28
N ASP A 302 14.39 -18.74 48.02
CA ASP A 302 15.53 -19.58 48.39
C ASP A 302 16.16 -20.60 47.41
N THR A 303 17.44 -20.33 47.11
CA THR A 303 18.50 -21.24 46.62
C THR A 303 18.95 -22.19 47.76
N PRO A 304 19.84 -23.22 47.61
CA PRO A 304 20.58 -23.67 46.42
C PRO A 304 20.75 -25.21 46.27
N ALA A 305 21.33 -25.65 45.14
CA ALA A 305 22.59 -26.40 45.07
C ALA A 305 22.69 -27.33 43.85
N HIS A 306 23.90 -27.33 43.30
CA HIS A 306 24.45 -28.15 42.22
C HIS A 306 24.17 -29.66 42.36
N THR A 307 23.92 -30.32 41.22
CA THR A 307 24.61 -31.57 40.86
C THR A 307 24.60 -31.74 39.34
N GLU A 308 25.77 -32.04 38.79
CA GLU A 308 25.96 -32.56 37.43
C GLU A 308 25.64 -34.07 37.41
N ALA A 309 25.07 -34.57 36.31
CA ALA A 309 25.42 -35.89 35.75
C ALA A 309 24.78 -36.11 34.38
N ALA A 310 25.57 -36.71 33.50
CA ALA A 310 25.29 -37.09 32.12
C ALA A 310 24.47 -38.40 31.99
N GLY A 311 23.93 -38.63 30.79
CA GLY A 311 23.83 -39.98 30.20
C GLY A 311 22.44 -40.47 29.79
N GLY A 312 22.28 -40.71 28.48
CA GLY A 312 21.82 -42.03 28.01
C GLY A 312 20.34 -42.26 27.69
N ALA A 313 20.05 -42.25 26.38
CA ALA A 313 19.32 -43.28 25.62
C ALA A 313 17.80 -43.51 25.82
N THR A 314 17.09 -43.25 24.72
CA THR A 314 16.06 -44.07 24.04
C THR A 314 14.90 -44.70 24.83
N ARG A 315 13.67 -44.45 24.34
CA ARG A 315 12.57 -45.41 24.16
C ARG A 315 11.53 -44.76 23.23
N SER A 316 11.48 -45.18 21.97
CA SER A 316 10.52 -46.14 21.42
C SER A 316 9.14 -45.53 21.19
N ALA A 317 8.90 -45.14 19.93
CA ALA A 317 7.60 -44.84 19.38
C ALA A 317 6.93 -46.14 18.93
N GLU A 318 5.66 -46.33 19.29
CA GLU A 318 4.76 -47.26 18.62
C GLU A 318 3.41 -46.58 18.34
N PRO A 319 2.68 -47.04 17.29
CA PRO A 319 1.73 -46.23 16.54
C PRO A 319 0.28 -46.49 16.97
N ALA A 320 -0.51 -45.43 17.08
CA ALA A 320 -1.96 -45.55 17.27
C ALA A 320 -2.70 -45.29 15.94
N SER A 321 -3.23 -46.41 15.45
CA SER A 321 -4.18 -46.68 14.37
C SER A 321 -5.36 -45.70 14.16
N HIS A 322 -5.60 -45.44 12.86
CA HIS A 322 -6.83 -45.18 12.10
C HIS A 322 -7.87 -44.11 12.57
N PRO A 323 -8.24 -43.15 11.69
CA PRO A 323 -9.35 -42.23 11.90
C PRO A 323 -10.71 -42.91 11.60
N PRO A 324 -11.81 -42.54 12.28
CA PRO A 324 -13.14 -43.00 11.90
C PRO A 324 -13.60 -42.34 10.60
N ALA A 325 -14.28 -43.14 9.79
CA ALA A 325 -14.76 -42.84 8.44
C ALA A 325 -15.65 -41.59 8.37
N LEU A 326 -15.38 -40.74 7.37
CA LEU A 326 -16.28 -39.66 6.96
C LEU A 326 -17.63 -40.27 6.53
N THR A 327 -18.69 -39.92 7.24
CA THR A 327 -20.05 -40.03 6.73
C THR A 327 -20.30 -38.83 5.83
N THR A 328 -20.48 -39.08 4.54
CA THR A 328 -20.87 -38.06 3.55
C THR A 328 -22.34 -37.71 3.73
N ALA A 329 -22.62 -36.76 4.62
CA ALA A 329 -23.85 -35.97 4.56
C ALA A 329 -23.54 -34.74 3.71
N ALA A 330 -24.15 -34.67 2.53
CA ALA A 330 -24.15 -33.48 1.69
C ALA A 330 -24.80 -32.33 2.47
N ALA A 331 -23.97 -31.50 3.10
CA ALA A 331 -24.38 -30.21 3.62
C ALA A 331 -24.33 -29.22 2.46
N ASP A 332 -25.38 -28.41 2.30
CA ASP A 332 -25.42 -27.27 1.39
C ASP A 332 -24.13 -26.45 1.51
N SER A 333 -23.23 -26.61 0.55
CA SER A 333 -21.93 -25.95 0.50
C SER A 333 -22.09 -24.53 -0.04
N SER A 334 -22.85 -23.70 0.67
CA SER A 334 -22.75 -22.26 0.47
C SER A 334 -21.39 -21.84 1.02
N PRO A 335 -20.51 -21.20 0.23
CA PRO A 335 -19.22 -20.76 0.74
C PRO A 335 -19.43 -19.85 1.96
N SER A 336 -18.63 -20.05 3.00
CA SER A 336 -18.65 -19.18 4.17
C SER A 336 -18.41 -17.72 3.74
N PRO A 337 -18.87 -16.71 4.50
CA PRO A 337 -18.64 -15.30 4.15
C PRO A 337 -17.18 -14.96 3.83
N ASN A 338 -16.23 -15.64 4.47
CA ASN A 338 -14.79 -15.50 4.21
C ASN A 338 -14.32 -16.16 2.91
N GLU A 339 -14.99 -17.20 2.42
CA GLU A 339 -14.70 -17.83 1.12
C GLU A 339 -15.20 -16.99 -0.06
N ARG A 340 -16.03 -15.97 0.20
CA ARG A 340 -16.49 -15.00 -0.80
C ARG A 340 -15.56 -13.80 -0.99
N ILE A 341 -14.55 -13.64 -0.13
CA ILE A 341 -13.60 -12.52 -0.16
C ILE A 341 -12.24 -13.04 -0.67
N LEU A 342 -11.77 -12.50 -1.79
CA LEU A 342 -10.40 -12.67 -2.23
C LEU A 342 -9.48 -11.75 -1.42
N THR A 343 -8.85 -12.29 -0.38
CA THR A 343 -7.82 -11.57 0.37
C THR A 343 -6.50 -11.58 -0.40
N VAL A 344 -5.95 -10.40 -0.70
CA VAL A 344 -4.68 -10.26 -1.42
C VAL A 344 -3.68 -9.53 -0.54
N THR A 345 -2.58 -10.17 -0.18
CA THR A 345 -1.50 -9.57 0.60
C THR A 345 -0.26 -9.34 -0.27
N GLY A 346 0.53 -8.34 0.08
CA GLY A 346 1.76 -8.00 -0.64
C GLY A 346 1.52 -7.06 -1.82
N ILE A 347 2.21 -5.91 -1.82
CA ILE A 347 1.95 -4.83 -2.78
C ILE A 347 2.11 -5.26 -4.25
N ARG A 348 3.02 -6.20 -4.54
CA ARG A 348 3.22 -6.71 -5.91
C ARG A 348 2.01 -7.53 -6.37
N HIS A 349 1.49 -8.39 -5.51
CA HIS A 349 0.30 -9.18 -5.79
C HIS A 349 -0.96 -8.30 -5.86
N VAL A 350 -1.07 -7.32 -4.96
CA VAL A 350 -2.14 -6.32 -5.01
C VAL A 350 -2.13 -5.58 -6.34
N MET A 351 -0.98 -5.07 -6.80
CA MET A 351 -0.88 -4.39 -8.10
C MET A 351 -1.28 -5.30 -9.26
N ALA A 352 -0.84 -6.56 -9.27
CA ALA A 352 -1.19 -7.52 -10.32
C ALA A 352 -2.70 -7.84 -10.34
N VAL A 353 -3.34 -7.94 -9.16
CA VAL A 353 -4.79 -8.16 -9.07
C VAL A 353 -5.57 -6.90 -9.47
N LEU A 354 -5.11 -5.70 -9.06
CA LEU A 354 -5.74 -4.45 -9.49
C LEU A 354 -5.63 -4.23 -11.00
N GLU A 355 -4.51 -4.59 -11.63
CA GLU A 355 -4.36 -4.57 -13.10
C GLU A 355 -5.40 -5.47 -13.77
N LYS A 356 -5.56 -6.72 -13.30
CA LYS A 356 -6.63 -7.61 -13.79
C LYS A 356 -8.03 -7.07 -13.54
N ALA A 357 -8.27 -6.40 -12.42
CA ALA A 357 -9.55 -5.77 -12.13
C ALA A 357 -9.84 -4.61 -13.10
N GLU A 358 -8.84 -3.78 -13.40
CA GLU A 358 -8.94 -2.67 -14.36
C GLU A 358 -9.18 -3.17 -15.80
N ASP A 359 -8.57 -4.31 -16.15
CA ASP A 359 -8.77 -4.99 -17.44
C ASP A 359 -10.09 -5.80 -17.51
N ASN A 360 -10.93 -5.77 -16.47
CA ASN A 360 -12.17 -6.54 -16.34
C ASN A 360 -11.98 -8.07 -16.47
N LEU A 361 -10.86 -8.60 -15.99
CA LEU A 361 -10.49 -10.02 -16.07
C LEU A 361 -10.86 -10.83 -14.81
N LEU A 362 -11.68 -10.29 -13.91
CA LEU A 362 -12.03 -10.88 -12.61
C LEU A 362 -13.55 -11.04 -12.43
N GLU A 363 -14.26 -11.50 -13.46
CA GLU A 363 -15.72 -11.69 -13.45
C GLU A 363 -16.19 -12.71 -12.40
N ASP A 364 -15.34 -13.65 -12.01
CA ASP A 364 -15.57 -14.69 -11.01
C ASP A 364 -15.26 -14.24 -9.58
N VAL A 365 -14.75 -13.03 -9.38
CA VAL A 365 -14.42 -12.46 -8.07
C VAL A 365 -15.48 -11.42 -7.69
N ALA A 366 -16.14 -11.64 -6.56
CA ALA A 366 -17.15 -10.69 -6.06
C ALA A 366 -16.53 -9.55 -5.24
N VAL A 367 -15.59 -9.88 -4.35
CA VAL A 367 -15.02 -8.94 -3.37
C VAL A 367 -13.52 -9.17 -3.20
N ILE A 368 -12.75 -8.10 -3.20
CA ILE A 368 -11.31 -8.07 -2.99
C ILE A 368 -11.01 -7.34 -1.67
N GLU A 369 -10.20 -7.95 -0.82
CA GLU A 369 -9.66 -7.31 0.39
C GLU A 369 -8.12 -7.20 0.27
N PRO A 370 -7.61 -6.03 -0.16
CA PRO A 370 -6.19 -5.88 -0.46
C PRO A 370 -5.39 -5.27 0.70
N TYR A 371 -4.19 -5.81 0.92
CA TYR A 371 -3.21 -5.32 1.89
C TYR A 371 -1.84 -5.13 1.24
N ALA A 372 -1.23 -3.96 1.43
CA ALA A 372 0.08 -3.65 0.85
C ALA A 372 1.22 -4.52 1.40
N CYS A 373 1.10 -5.05 2.61
CA CYS A 373 2.12 -5.89 3.24
C CYS A 373 1.73 -7.38 3.10
N GLU A 374 2.73 -8.26 3.05
CA GLU A 374 2.52 -9.70 3.15
C GLU A 374 1.89 -10.04 4.51
N GLY A 375 0.94 -10.99 4.55
CA GLY A 375 0.25 -11.34 5.79
C GLY A 375 -0.63 -10.22 6.40
N GLY A 376 -0.99 -9.19 5.63
CA GLY A 376 -1.79 -8.08 6.11
C GLY A 376 -1.01 -7.15 7.04
N CYS A 377 -1.68 -6.51 8.01
CA CYS A 377 -1.01 -5.63 8.97
C CYS A 377 0.01 -6.36 9.87
N PHE A 378 -0.04 -7.69 9.97
CA PHE A 378 0.95 -8.50 10.71
C PHE A 378 2.33 -8.48 10.08
N GLY A 379 2.44 -8.40 8.74
CA GLY A 379 3.74 -8.28 8.06
C GLY A 379 4.15 -6.85 7.79
N SER A 380 3.62 -5.90 8.57
CA SER A 380 4.09 -4.53 8.48
C SER A 380 5.58 -4.45 8.88
N PRO A 381 6.39 -3.64 8.17
CA PRO A 381 7.76 -3.30 8.59
C PRO A 381 7.93 -2.69 9.99
N LEU A 382 6.84 -2.24 10.63
CA LEU A 382 6.88 -1.70 12.00
C LEU A 382 6.49 -2.74 13.07
N VAL A 383 6.28 -3.99 12.67
CA VAL A 383 6.00 -5.12 13.57
C VAL A 383 7.22 -6.03 13.60
N THR A 384 7.72 -6.31 14.79
CA THR A 384 8.98 -7.05 15.01
C THR A 384 8.82 -8.57 14.80
N GLU A 385 7.62 -9.11 15.04
CA GLU A 385 7.35 -10.54 14.87
C GLU A 385 7.13 -10.90 13.40
N ASP A 386 7.63 -12.06 12.98
CA ASP A 386 7.31 -12.62 11.66
C ASP A 386 5.78 -12.81 11.51
N TYR A 387 5.24 -12.45 10.35
CA TYR A 387 3.79 -12.42 10.16
C TYR A 387 3.14 -13.81 10.21
N HIS A 388 3.84 -14.88 9.80
CA HIS A 388 3.30 -16.24 9.90
C HIS A 388 3.14 -16.65 11.37
N LEU A 389 4.14 -16.32 12.19
CA LEU A 389 4.11 -16.56 13.62
C LEU A 389 3.06 -15.68 14.32
N GLY A 390 3.01 -14.39 13.97
CA GLY A 390 2.01 -13.45 14.49
C GLY A 390 0.58 -13.91 14.21
N GLN A 391 0.28 -14.30 12.97
CA GLN A 391 -1.04 -14.82 12.59
C GLN A 391 -1.36 -16.17 13.26
N LEU A 392 -0.39 -17.06 13.42
CA LEU A 392 -0.57 -18.32 14.14
C LEU A 392 -0.99 -18.06 15.59
N ARG A 393 -0.27 -17.17 16.28
CA ARG A 393 -0.54 -16.83 17.69
C ARG A 393 -1.86 -16.08 17.85
N TRP A 394 -2.18 -15.17 16.94
CA TRP A 394 -3.47 -14.48 16.92
C TRP A 394 -4.65 -15.46 16.79
N ARG A 395 -4.56 -16.46 15.91
CA ARG A 395 -5.63 -17.45 15.69
C ARG A 395 -5.78 -18.47 16.82
N ARG A 396 -4.68 -18.85 17.48
CA ARG A 396 -4.68 -19.90 18.52
C ARG A 396 -4.93 -19.36 19.93
N GLY A 397 -4.57 -18.11 20.19
CA GLY A 397 -4.71 -17.52 21.51
C GLY A 397 -6.17 -17.25 21.86
N PRO A 398 -6.55 -17.27 23.15
CA PRO A 398 -7.79 -16.64 23.55
C PRO A 398 -7.72 -15.18 23.09
N LEU A 399 -8.68 -14.78 22.26
CA LEU A 399 -8.83 -13.37 21.91
C LEU A 399 -9.13 -12.62 23.21
N PRO A 400 -8.62 -11.39 23.37
CA PRO A 400 -8.98 -10.59 24.53
C PRO A 400 -10.51 -10.55 24.62
N PRO A 401 -11.10 -10.79 25.81
CA PRO A 401 -12.54 -10.68 25.96
C PRO A 401 -12.89 -9.30 25.45
N SER A 402 -13.74 -9.19 24.43
CA SER A 402 -14.26 -7.89 24.05
C SER A 402 -14.90 -7.37 25.32
N PRO A 403 -14.37 -6.33 25.99
CA PRO A 403 -15.23 -5.59 26.88
C PRO A 403 -16.40 -5.15 25.99
N LEU A 404 -17.56 -4.90 26.58
CA LEU A 404 -18.45 -3.93 25.95
C LEU A 404 -17.63 -2.63 25.91
N ALA A 405 -16.86 -2.45 24.83
CA ALA A 405 -16.17 -1.20 24.58
C ALA A 405 -17.24 -0.11 24.70
N ALA A 406 -16.90 1.01 25.32
CA ALA A 406 -17.92 2.03 25.63
C ALA A 406 -18.70 2.45 24.37
N THR A 407 -18.07 2.31 23.20
CA THR A 407 -18.69 2.41 21.89
C THR A 407 -18.39 1.15 21.06
N PRO A 408 -19.38 0.37 20.60
CA PRO A 408 -19.12 -0.81 19.79
C PRO A 408 -18.56 -0.44 18.41
N ALA A 409 -17.64 -1.26 17.90
CA ALA A 409 -17.10 -1.10 16.55
C ALA A 409 -18.21 -1.30 15.50
N ARG A 410 -18.24 -0.41 14.51
CA ARG A 410 -19.21 -0.43 13.40
C ARG A 410 -18.60 0.18 12.14
N PRO A 411 -19.08 -0.19 10.94
CA PRO A 411 -18.69 0.51 9.73
C PRO A 411 -19.09 2.00 9.83
N VAL A 412 -18.27 2.86 9.25
CA VAL A 412 -18.53 4.29 9.15
C VAL A 412 -18.55 4.63 7.68
N SER A 413 -19.64 5.26 7.22
CA SER A 413 -19.75 5.75 5.84
C SER A 413 -18.59 6.67 5.54
N ARG A 414 -18.05 6.55 4.32
CA ARG A 414 -16.87 7.28 3.88
C ARG A 414 -17.03 8.78 4.11
N ARG A 415 -16.20 9.37 4.99
CA ARG A 415 -16.27 10.81 5.32
C ARG A 415 -15.58 11.71 4.32
N ARG A 416 -14.67 11.17 3.52
CA ARG A 416 -13.95 11.88 2.46
C ARG A 416 -14.11 11.15 1.13
N PRO A 417 -14.60 11.80 0.06
CA PRO A 417 -14.70 11.12 -1.23
C PRO A 417 -13.33 10.57 -1.65
N PHE A 418 -13.33 9.39 -2.28
CA PHE A 418 -12.15 8.92 -2.98
C PHE A 418 -11.95 9.82 -4.20
N THR A 419 -10.74 10.33 -4.37
CA THR A 419 -10.44 11.28 -5.45
C THR A 419 -9.19 10.85 -6.21
N PRO A 420 -9.21 10.86 -7.55
CA PRO A 420 -8.01 10.57 -8.32
C PRO A 420 -6.93 11.57 -7.96
N ARG A 421 -5.74 11.06 -7.69
CA ARG A 421 -4.55 11.88 -7.49
C ARG A 421 -3.99 12.21 -8.86
N PRO A 422 -3.72 13.48 -9.16
CA PRO A 422 -2.87 13.79 -10.30
C PRO A 422 -1.53 13.11 -10.06
N GLY A 423 -1.15 12.20 -10.96
CA GLY A 423 0.18 11.62 -11.00
C GLY A 423 1.22 12.67 -11.40
N ILE A 424 2.23 12.28 -12.16
CA ILE A 424 3.23 13.22 -12.66
C ILE A 424 2.56 14.25 -13.58
N ARG A 425 2.57 15.51 -13.16
CA ARG A 425 2.25 16.67 -14.01
C ARG A 425 3.57 17.34 -14.39
N LEU A 426 3.98 17.16 -15.65
CA LEU A 426 5.25 17.70 -16.17
C LEU A 426 5.25 19.23 -16.20
N ASP A 427 4.08 19.83 -16.43
CA ASP A 427 3.88 21.28 -16.42
C ASP A 427 2.39 21.59 -16.16
N PRO A 428 2.06 22.71 -15.49
CA PRO A 428 0.69 23.22 -15.41
C PRO A 428 0.11 23.59 -16.79
N ASP A 429 0.97 24.04 -17.72
CA ASP A 429 0.60 24.29 -19.10
C ASP A 429 0.67 22.99 -19.91
N MET A 430 -0.46 22.56 -20.48
CA MET A 430 -0.49 21.29 -21.20
C MET A 430 0.42 21.30 -22.45
N GLY A 431 0.59 22.44 -23.13
CA GLY A 431 1.48 22.54 -24.29
C GLY A 431 2.93 22.25 -23.92
N ARG A 432 3.41 22.89 -22.84
CA ARG A 432 4.72 22.60 -22.23
C ARG A 432 4.81 21.19 -21.69
N ALA A 433 3.73 20.66 -21.10
CA ALA A 433 3.70 19.28 -20.63
C ALA A 433 3.88 18.27 -21.77
N ILE A 434 3.27 18.52 -22.94
CA ILE A 434 3.45 17.69 -24.15
C ILE A 434 4.89 17.78 -24.66
N GLN A 435 5.50 18.98 -24.68
CA GLN A 435 6.91 19.15 -25.06
C GLN A 435 7.83 18.37 -24.12
N LYS A 436 7.66 18.53 -22.81
CA LYS A 436 8.38 17.79 -21.77
C LYS A 436 8.17 16.27 -21.89
N LEU A 437 7.00 15.82 -22.31
CA LEU A 437 6.73 14.40 -22.54
C LEU A 437 7.55 13.87 -23.73
N GLY A 438 7.67 14.66 -24.80
CA GLY A 438 8.55 14.33 -25.94
C GLY A 438 10.02 14.28 -25.53
N GLU A 439 10.50 15.26 -24.76
CA GLU A 439 11.85 15.26 -24.19
C GLU A 439 12.09 14.04 -23.30
N LEU A 440 11.13 13.69 -22.45
CA LEU A 440 11.19 12.53 -21.58
C LEU A 440 11.36 11.23 -22.38
N GLN A 441 10.57 11.03 -23.44
CA GLN A 441 10.67 9.84 -24.31
C GLN A 441 12.02 9.75 -25.02
N ALA A 442 12.54 10.87 -25.51
CA ALA A 442 13.87 10.93 -26.13
C ALA A 442 14.96 10.56 -25.12
N LEU A 443 14.89 11.10 -23.90
CA LEU A 443 15.84 10.78 -22.83
C LEU A 443 15.78 9.33 -22.41
N ILE A 444 14.58 8.76 -22.24
CA ILE A 444 14.40 7.32 -21.91
C ILE A 444 15.09 6.45 -22.96
N SER A 445 14.91 6.76 -24.24
CA SER A 445 15.50 6.02 -25.36
C SER A 445 17.03 6.15 -25.42
N SER A 446 17.57 7.27 -24.93
CA SER A 446 19.03 7.51 -24.85
C SER A 446 19.71 6.82 -23.66
N LEU A 447 18.94 6.41 -22.65
CA LEU A 447 19.47 5.80 -21.44
C LEU A 447 19.64 4.28 -21.61
N PRO A 448 20.54 3.64 -20.83
CA PRO A 448 20.85 2.22 -21.01
C PRO A 448 19.72 1.21 -20.71
N GLY A 449 18.56 1.65 -20.21
CA GLY A 449 17.43 0.78 -19.88
C GLY A 449 17.68 -0.26 -18.77
N ARG A 450 18.74 -0.10 -17.96
CA ARG A 450 19.19 -1.12 -16.98
C ARG A 450 18.40 -1.12 -15.67
N ASP A 451 17.70 -0.04 -15.35
CA ASP A 451 16.94 0.15 -14.10
C ASP A 451 17.68 -0.27 -12.81
N CYS A 452 19.00 -0.08 -12.80
CA CYS A 452 19.88 -0.60 -11.76
C CYS A 452 19.93 0.24 -10.47
N GLY A 453 19.36 1.45 -10.49
CA GLY A 453 19.42 2.37 -9.35
C GLY A 453 20.74 3.13 -9.17
N ALA A 454 21.74 2.94 -10.05
CA ALA A 454 23.10 3.45 -9.84
C ALA A 454 23.21 4.99 -9.81
N CYS A 455 22.29 5.69 -10.46
CA CYS A 455 22.19 7.15 -10.48
C CYS A 455 21.39 7.73 -9.30
N GLY A 456 20.85 6.89 -8.42
CA GLY A 456 19.98 7.32 -7.33
C GLY A 456 18.50 7.44 -7.66
N ALA A 457 18.10 7.16 -8.91
CA ALA A 457 16.71 7.02 -9.33
C ALA A 457 16.37 5.54 -9.55
N PRO A 458 15.12 5.09 -9.26
CA PRO A 458 14.76 3.67 -9.30
C PRO A 458 14.80 3.05 -10.70
N THR A 459 14.53 3.84 -11.75
CA THR A 459 14.52 3.40 -13.14
C THR A 459 15.18 4.46 -14.04
N CYS A 460 15.55 4.07 -15.26
CA CYS A 460 15.99 4.99 -16.30
C CYS A 460 14.89 6.02 -16.62
N ALA A 461 13.62 5.61 -16.62
CA ALA A 461 12.49 6.51 -16.79
C ALA A 461 12.39 7.54 -15.64
N ALA A 462 12.58 7.12 -14.39
CA ALA A 462 12.58 8.02 -13.24
C ALA A 462 13.77 9.01 -13.27
N LEU A 463 14.94 8.60 -13.76
CA LEU A 463 16.05 9.53 -13.98
C LEU A 463 15.71 10.54 -15.08
N ALA A 464 15.19 10.08 -16.21
CA ALA A 464 14.81 10.96 -17.31
C ALA A 464 13.74 11.98 -16.87
N GLU A 465 12.75 11.55 -16.09
CA GLU A 465 11.76 12.42 -15.47
C GLU A 465 12.42 13.47 -14.58
N ASP A 466 13.36 13.06 -13.72
CA ASP A 466 14.08 14.00 -12.88
C ASP A 466 14.88 15.04 -13.68
N VAL A 467 15.42 14.67 -14.84
CA VAL A 467 16.14 15.59 -15.72
C VAL A 467 15.18 16.60 -16.34
N VAL A 468 14.08 16.14 -16.93
CA VAL A 468 13.03 17.00 -17.53
C VAL A 468 12.43 17.96 -16.50
N MET A 469 12.31 17.49 -15.26
CA MET A 469 11.77 18.29 -14.15
C MET A 469 12.83 19.16 -13.45
N GLY A 470 14.06 19.24 -13.97
CA GLY A 470 15.14 20.05 -13.41
C GLY A 470 15.65 19.59 -12.05
N ARG A 471 15.31 18.37 -11.63
CA ARG A 471 15.75 17.77 -10.37
C ARG A 471 17.13 17.13 -10.50
N ALA A 472 17.54 16.65 -11.67
CA ALA A 472 18.80 15.96 -11.90
C ALA A 472 19.46 16.36 -13.22
N THR A 473 20.71 15.93 -13.41
CA THR A 473 21.40 15.93 -14.70
C THR A 473 21.64 14.49 -15.18
N LEU A 474 21.78 14.31 -16.49
CA LEU A 474 22.08 13.00 -17.09
C LEU A 474 23.45 12.45 -16.68
N GLU A 475 24.36 13.31 -16.22
CA GLU A 475 25.69 12.96 -15.74
C GLU A 475 25.66 12.03 -14.53
N LEU A 476 24.54 11.99 -13.80
CA LEU A 476 24.34 11.04 -12.71
C LEU A 476 24.31 9.57 -13.20
N CYS A 477 24.10 9.31 -14.50
CA CYS A 477 24.13 7.97 -15.04
C CYS A 477 25.58 7.53 -15.31
N PRO A 478 26.14 6.57 -14.55
CA PRO A 478 27.53 6.13 -14.75
C PRO A 478 27.71 5.26 -16.00
N TYR A 479 26.62 4.86 -16.65
CA TYR A 479 26.62 3.96 -17.81
C TYR A 479 26.24 4.66 -19.10
N ARG A 480 26.09 5.99 -19.09
CA ARG A 480 25.82 6.74 -20.30
C ARG A 480 27.02 6.61 -21.23
N ALA A 481 26.76 6.21 -22.48
CA ALA A 481 27.76 6.30 -23.53
C ALA A 481 28.11 7.79 -23.72
N THR A 482 29.33 8.17 -23.34
CA THR A 482 29.90 9.44 -23.75
C THR A 482 30.40 9.26 -25.17
N ASP A 483 30.08 10.18 -26.07
CA ASP A 483 30.48 10.14 -27.49
C ASP A 483 32.00 10.29 -27.71
N THR A 484 32.83 10.12 -26.68
CA THR A 484 34.28 10.35 -26.68
C THR A 484 35.11 9.11 -26.98
N GLY A 485 34.61 8.16 -27.77
CA GLY A 485 35.30 6.88 -28.02
C GLY A 485 35.32 6.36 -29.47
N ARG A 486 34.91 7.15 -30.47
CA ARG A 486 34.90 6.69 -31.87
C ARG A 486 36.03 7.22 -32.77
N ASN A 487 36.92 8.06 -32.26
CA ASN A 487 38.14 8.49 -32.95
C ASN A 487 39.34 8.30 -32.03
N GLY A 488 40.17 7.27 -32.23
CA GLY A 488 41.42 7.12 -31.47
C GLY A 488 41.97 5.71 -31.30
N ALA A 489 41.64 4.75 -32.17
CA ALA A 489 42.29 3.44 -32.16
C ALA A 489 42.51 2.93 -33.59
N ASP A 490 43.23 3.72 -34.40
CA ASP A 490 43.89 3.21 -35.60
C ASP A 490 45.17 3.99 -35.87
N GLU A 491 46.15 3.89 -34.98
CA GLU A 491 47.54 4.26 -35.24
C GLU A 491 48.41 3.79 -34.07
N THR A 492 48.86 2.52 -34.14
CA THR A 492 50.16 2.03 -33.62
C THR A 492 50.24 0.51 -33.78
N ARG A 493 50.58 0.09 -35.00
CA ARG A 493 51.19 -1.23 -35.23
C ARG A 493 52.55 -1.03 -35.89
N GLY A 494 53.59 -1.39 -35.15
CA GLY A 494 54.77 -2.05 -35.71
C GLY A 494 55.93 -1.17 -36.15
N THR A 495 56.76 -0.73 -35.21
CA THR A 495 58.22 -0.70 -35.43
C THR A 495 58.91 -1.28 -34.18
N GLY A 496 59.15 -2.59 -34.23
CA GLY A 496 60.12 -3.27 -33.36
C GLY A 496 61.25 -3.75 -34.25
N ALA A 497 62.40 -3.10 -34.13
CA ALA A 497 63.63 -3.46 -34.81
C ALA A 497 64.37 -4.56 -34.02
N ASP A 498 64.89 -5.53 -34.75
CA ASP A 498 65.93 -6.45 -34.30
C ASP A 498 67.23 -5.71 -33.94
N SER A 499 67.99 -6.32 -33.02
CA SER A 499 69.39 -6.07 -32.59
C SER A 499 69.57 -5.37 -31.24
#